data_AF-A0A5K0VLN9-F1
#
_entry.id   AF-A0A5K0VLN9-F1
#
_cell.length_a   1.000
_cell.length_b   1.000
_cell.length_c   1.000
_cell.angle_alpha   90.00
_cell.angle_beta   90.00
_cell.angle_gamma   90.00
#
_symmetry.space_group_name_H-M   'P 1'
#
loop_
_entity.id
_entity.type
_entity.pdbx_description
1 polymer ?
#
loop_
_entity_poly.entity_id
_entity_poly.type
_entity_poly.pdbx_seq_one_letter_code
_entity_poly.pdbx_strand_id
1 'polypeptide(L)'
;MLNLYPYYVFMQNKGVVPLDNALFRPISPTKEEVDPNTLLHYTNVLDAMIDSAYVSMENLNFSDVPILITETGWPSKGDPKQEPYATIDNADAYNSNLIKHILDKSGTPKRPEVTPSVYIYELMNEDLRTSPASEANWGLFYGNGTPVYLLHVSGSGAFMANDTTNKTFCVSMDGADTKLLQAALDWACGPGHANCSAIQPGEVCYDPNTVKHHASYAFDSYYQKEGRVSGSCDFNGVAIISTTDP
;
A
#
# COMPACT_ATOMS: atom_id res chain seq x y z
N MET A 1 -17.05 -13.99 -13.23
CA MET A 1 -16.44 -14.04 -11.89
C MET A 1 -15.01 -14.42 -12.07
N LEU A 2 -14.08 -13.66 -11.48
CA LEU A 2 -12.64 -13.87 -11.63
C LEU A 2 -11.96 -13.62 -10.28
N ASN A 3 -10.97 -14.44 -9.97
CA ASN A 3 -10.05 -14.20 -8.88
C ASN A 3 -8.81 -13.54 -9.48
N LEU A 4 -8.50 -12.30 -9.08
CA LEU A 4 -7.44 -11.50 -9.67
C LEU A 4 -6.45 -11.11 -8.58
N TYR A 5 -5.19 -11.54 -8.72
CA TYR A 5 -4.17 -11.35 -7.69
C TYR A 5 -2.93 -10.63 -8.26
N PRO A 6 -2.89 -9.29 -8.21
CA PRO A 6 -1.71 -8.50 -8.52
C PRO A 6 -0.43 -8.97 -7.83
N TYR A 7 -0.54 -9.44 -6.57
CA TYR A 7 0.57 -10.04 -5.82
C TYR A 7 1.30 -11.13 -6.61
N TYR A 8 0.58 -12.12 -7.15
CA TYR A 8 1.21 -13.20 -7.90
C TYR A 8 1.78 -12.73 -9.23
N VAL A 9 1.09 -11.80 -9.92
CA VAL A 9 1.60 -11.22 -11.17
C VAL A 9 2.93 -10.52 -10.92
N PHE A 10 3.01 -9.70 -9.88
CA PHE A 10 4.24 -9.03 -9.45
C PHE A 10 5.36 -10.02 -9.07
N MET A 11 5.05 -11.00 -8.23
CA MET A 11 6.03 -12.00 -7.76
C MET A 11 6.60 -12.86 -8.89
N GLN A 12 5.77 -13.20 -9.89
CA GLN A 12 6.17 -14.06 -11.02
C GLN A 12 6.90 -13.26 -12.11
N ASN A 13 6.55 -12.00 -12.34
CA ASN A 13 7.10 -11.16 -13.41
C ASN A 13 8.23 -10.26 -12.91
N LYS A 14 9.33 -10.90 -12.47
CA LYS A 14 10.51 -10.24 -11.88
C LYS A 14 11.01 -9.05 -12.72
N GLY A 15 10.69 -7.84 -12.28
CA GLY A 15 11.17 -6.58 -12.86
C GLY A 15 10.36 -6.03 -14.04
N VAL A 16 9.25 -6.68 -14.42
CA VAL A 16 8.34 -6.16 -15.47
C VAL A 16 7.25 -5.29 -14.85
N VAL A 17 6.61 -5.79 -13.78
CA VAL A 17 5.60 -5.05 -13.03
C VAL A 17 6.27 -4.39 -11.83
N PRO A 18 6.32 -3.05 -11.74
CA PRO A 18 6.83 -2.36 -10.57
C PRO A 18 5.97 -2.66 -9.33
N LEU A 19 6.58 -2.70 -8.14
CA LEU A 19 5.83 -2.90 -6.89
C LEU A 19 4.77 -1.80 -6.71
N ASP A 20 5.14 -0.54 -6.95
CA ASP A 20 4.23 0.59 -6.83
C ASP A 20 3.01 0.48 -7.75
N ASN A 21 3.19 -0.05 -8.96
CA ASN A 21 2.08 -0.33 -9.88
C ASN A 21 1.12 -1.39 -9.27
N ALA A 22 1.66 -2.48 -8.74
CA ALA A 22 0.86 -3.55 -8.13
C ALA A 22 0.13 -3.09 -6.85
N LEU A 23 0.65 -2.06 -6.17
CA LEU A 23 0.09 -1.47 -4.95
C LEU A 23 -0.75 -0.21 -5.19
N PHE A 24 -1.08 0.14 -6.45
CA PHE A 24 -1.81 1.37 -6.82
C PHE A 24 -1.15 2.68 -6.34
N ARG A 25 0.18 2.66 -6.15
CA ARG A 25 0.95 3.86 -5.81
C ARG A 25 1.29 4.64 -7.07
N PRO A 26 1.51 5.97 -6.97
CA PRO A 26 1.91 6.77 -8.12
C PRO A 26 3.18 6.23 -8.78
N ILE A 27 3.15 6.08 -10.10
CA ILE A 27 4.29 5.69 -10.93
C ILE A 27 4.56 6.76 -12.00
N SER A 28 5.80 6.83 -12.48
CA SER A 28 6.12 7.69 -13.62
C SER A 28 5.55 7.11 -14.92
N PRO A 29 5.24 7.91 -15.95
CA PRO A 29 4.72 7.42 -17.23
C PRO A 29 5.61 6.36 -17.90
N THR A 30 6.93 6.41 -17.67
CA THR A 30 7.89 5.41 -18.16
C THR A 30 7.80 4.04 -17.51
N LYS A 31 7.06 3.93 -16.41
CA LYS A 31 6.83 2.70 -15.63
C LYS A 31 5.40 2.16 -15.79
N GLU A 32 4.54 2.85 -16.54
CA GLU A 32 3.21 2.36 -16.87
C GLU A 32 3.30 1.12 -17.75
N GLU A 33 2.37 0.19 -17.55
CA GLU A 33 2.21 -0.93 -18.46
C GLU A 33 1.46 -0.46 -19.70
N VAL A 34 1.98 -0.76 -20.88
CA VAL A 34 1.35 -0.39 -22.15
C VAL A 34 0.98 -1.65 -22.89
N ASP A 35 -0.32 -1.85 -23.14
CA ASP A 35 -0.77 -2.96 -23.98
C ASP A 35 -0.38 -2.66 -25.44
N PRO A 36 0.48 -3.47 -26.08
CA PRO A 36 0.95 -3.21 -27.44
C PRO A 36 -0.16 -3.32 -28.50
N ASN A 37 -1.29 -3.95 -28.19
CA ASN A 37 -2.39 -4.13 -29.15
C ASN A 37 -3.38 -2.96 -29.11
N THR A 38 -3.71 -2.47 -27.92
CA THR A 38 -4.70 -1.39 -27.73
C THR A 38 -4.08 -0.02 -27.49
N LEU A 39 -2.78 0.02 -27.17
CA LEU A 39 -2.04 1.20 -26.72
C LEU A 39 -2.62 1.84 -25.45
N LEU A 40 -3.39 1.08 -24.67
CA LEU A 40 -3.87 1.53 -23.37
C LEU A 40 -2.72 1.49 -22.35
N HIS A 41 -2.69 2.54 -21.54
CA HIS A 41 -1.74 2.75 -20.47
C HIS A 41 -2.38 2.38 -19.13
N TYR A 42 -1.69 1.55 -18.35
CA TYR A 42 -2.17 1.07 -17.05
C TYR A 42 -1.21 1.52 -15.95
N THR A 43 -1.76 2.27 -14.99
CA THR A 43 -1.04 2.74 -13.80
C THR A 43 -1.08 1.72 -12.66
N ASN A 44 -1.92 0.69 -12.78
CA ASN A 44 -1.99 -0.45 -11.88
C ASN A 44 -2.32 -1.72 -12.67
N VAL A 45 -1.75 -2.85 -12.25
CA VAL A 45 -1.88 -4.13 -12.96
C VAL A 45 -3.27 -4.76 -12.79
N LEU A 46 -4.04 -4.39 -11.76
CA LEU A 46 -5.40 -4.92 -11.60
C LEU A 46 -6.29 -4.49 -12.76
N ASP A 47 -6.22 -3.23 -13.17
CA ASP A 47 -6.94 -2.71 -14.33
C ASP A 47 -6.52 -3.42 -15.62
N ALA A 48 -5.22 -3.68 -15.79
CA ALA A 48 -4.71 -4.45 -16.93
C ALA A 48 -5.28 -5.88 -16.94
N MET A 49 -5.38 -6.53 -15.77
CA MET A 49 -5.99 -7.86 -15.64
C MET A 49 -7.48 -7.85 -15.98
N ILE A 50 -8.24 -6.86 -15.49
CA ILE A 50 -9.67 -6.69 -15.78
C ILE A 50 -9.89 -6.50 -17.29
N ASP A 51 -9.14 -5.59 -17.90
CA ASP A 51 -9.28 -5.28 -19.32
C ASP A 51 -8.82 -6.43 -20.22
N SER A 52 -7.82 -7.21 -19.79
CA SER A 52 -7.43 -8.44 -20.48
C SER A 52 -8.59 -9.45 -20.58
N ALA A 53 -9.41 -9.56 -19.53
CA ALA A 53 -10.58 -10.42 -19.52
C ALA A 53 -11.71 -9.86 -20.40
N TYR A 54 -11.94 -8.54 -20.40
CA TYR A 54 -12.88 -7.91 -21.33
C TYR A 54 -12.48 -8.14 -22.78
N VAL A 55 -11.22 -7.90 -23.14
CA VAL A 55 -10.71 -8.18 -24.49
C VAL A 55 -10.86 -9.65 -24.87
N SER A 56 -10.59 -10.57 -23.93
CA SER A 56 -10.75 -12.01 -24.17
C SER A 56 -12.21 -12.40 -24.48
N MET A 57 -13.18 -11.82 -23.77
CA MET A 57 -14.60 -12.04 -24.04
C MET A 57 -15.05 -11.41 -25.36
N GLU A 58 -14.57 -10.21 -25.68
CA GLU A 58 -14.86 -9.53 -26.94
C GLU A 58 -14.36 -10.31 -28.15
N ASN A 59 -13.18 -10.95 -28.04
CA ASN A 59 -12.66 -11.86 -29.08
C ASN A 59 -13.53 -13.09 -29.34
N LEU A 60 -14.43 -13.43 -28.40
CA LEU A 60 -15.44 -14.47 -28.54
C LEU A 60 -16.83 -13.90 -28.88
N ASN A 61 -16.92 -12.62 -29.22
CA ASN A 61 -18.14 -11.86 -29.50
C ASN A 61 -19.09 -11.68 -28.29
N PHE A 62 -18.54 -11.59 -27.08
CA PHE A 62 -19.29 -11.23 -25.87
C PHE A 62 -18.83 -9.86 -25.33
N SER A 63 -19.69 -8.83 -25.41
CA SER A 63 -19.38 -7.46 -24.96
C SER A 63 -20.06 -7.04 -23.66
N ASP A 64 -21.12 -7.76 -23.27
CA ASP A 64 -22.09 -7.31 -22.27
C ASP A 64 -21.99 -8.07 -20.94
N VAL A 65 -20.98 -8.94 -20.81
CA VAL A 65 -20.77 -9.73 -19.60
C VAL A 65 -20.01 -8.88 -18.58
N PRO A 66 -20.61 -8.54 -17.42
CA PRO A 66 -19.93 -7.79 -16.38
C PRO A 66 -18.87 -8.66 -15.68
N ILE A 67 -17.75 -8.03 -15.32
CA ILE A 67 -16.75 -8.66 -14.47
C ILE A 67 -17.10 -8.42 -13.00
N LEU A 68 -17.15 -9.52 -12.25
CA LEU A 68 -17.19 -9.52 -10.80
C LEU A 68 -15.87 -10.11 -10.29
N ILE A 69 -15.13 -9.35 -9.51
CA ILE A 69 -13.89 -9.81 -8.87
C ILE A 69 -14.28 -10.48 -7.56
N THR A 70 -14.18 -11.80 -7.53
CA THR A 70 -14.60 -12.62 -6.39
C THR A 70 -13.51 -12.76 -5.33
N GLU A 71 -12.26 -12.57 -5.72
CA GLU A 71 -11.13 -12.58 -4.81
C GLU A 71 -10.01 -11.68 -5.32
N THR A 72 -9.46 -10.87 -4.43
CA THR A 72 -8.23 -10.12 -4.66
C THR A 72 -7.67 -9.65 -3.31
N GLY A 73 -6.35 -9.54 -3.18
CA GLY A 73 -5.73 -9.20 -1.90
C GLY A 73 -4.21 -9.23 -1.98
N TRP A 74 -3.59 -9.14 -0.81
CA TRP A 74 -2.14 -9.24 -0.67
C TRP A 74 -1.77 -9.83 0.71
N PRO A 75 -0.87 -10.82 0.77
CA PRO A 75 -0.55 -11.49 2.02
C PRO A 75 0.32 -10.63 2.92
N SER A 76 0.03 -10.65 4.22
CA SER A 76 0.72 -9.86 5.25
C SER A 76 2.03 -10.47 5.76
N LYS A 77 2.27 -11.74 5.44
CA LYS A 77 3.46 -12.48 5.85
C LYS A 77 3.70 -13.65 4.91
N GLY A 78 4.94 -13.91 4.54
CA GLY A 78 5.33 -15.08 3.75
C GLY A 78 6.73 -15.58 4.11
N ASP A 79 7.28 -16.50 3.30
CA ASP A 79 8.68 -16.92 3.46
C ASP A 79 9.62 -15.73 3.14
N PRO A 80 10.53 -15.33 4.04
CA PRO A 80 11.34 -14.13 3.83
C PRO A 80 12.26 -14.16 2.60
N LYS A 81 12.56 -15.34 2.06
CA LYS A 81 13.43 -15.50 0.88
C LYS A 81 12.63 -15.66 -0.41
N GLN A 82 11.52 -16.41 -0.35
CA GLN A 82 10.71 -16.74 -1.52
C GLN A 82 9.59 -15.72 -1.75
N GLU A 83 9.09 -15.10 -0.68
CA GLU A 83 7.94 -14.19 -0.65
C GLU A 83 8.26 -12.89 0.12
N PRO A 84 9.38 -12.20 -0.18
CA PRO A 84 9.85 -11.07 0.62
C PRO A 84 8.90 -9.85 0.61
N TYR A 85 7.92 -9.82 -0.29
CA TYR A 85 6.95 -8.73 -0.42
C TYR A 85 5.61 -9.02 0.24
N ALA A 86 5.44 -10.22 0.80
CA ALA A 86 4.32 -10.54 1.68
C ALA A 86 4.60 -9.92 3.06
N THR A 87 4.27 -8.63 3.20
CA THR A 87 4.50 -7.82 4.41
C THR A 87 3.22 -7.10 4.81
N ILE A 88 3.11 -6.77 6.10
CA ILE A 88 1.97 -6.03 6.65
C ILE A 88 1.78 -4.70 5.90
N ASP A 89 2.87 -3.95 5.68
CA ASP A 89 2.80 -2.64 5.02
C ASP A 89 2.33 -2.71 3.56
N ASN A 90 2.72 -3.75 2.82
CA ASN A 90 2.26 -3.95 1.45
C ASN A 90 0.81 -4.45 1.42
N ALA A 91 0.43 -5.30 2.37
CA ALA A 91 -0.94 -5.80 2.49
C ALA A 91 -1.94 -4.69 2.81
N ASP A 92 -1.59 -3.81 3.75
CA ASP A 92 -2.33 -2.59 4.03
C ASP A 92 -2.39 -1.69 2.79
N ALA A 93 -1.24 -1.34 2.22
CA ALA A 93 -1.20 -0.44 1.06
C ALA A 93 -2.06 -0.95 -0.10
N TYR A 94 -2.00 -2.25 -0.40
CA TYR A 94 -2.80 -2.87 -1.45
C TYR A 94 -4.29 -2.75 -1.17
N ASN A 95 -4.75 -3.23 -0.02
CA ASN A 95 -6.18 -3.30 0.30
C ASN A 95 -6.79 -1.90 0.52
N SER A 96 -6.05 -0.99 1.16
CA SER A 96 -6.45 0.40 1.34
C SER A 96 -6.58 1.14 0.01
N ASN A 97 -5.58 1.00 -0.88
CA ASN A 97 -5.64 1.67 -2.18
C ASN A 97 -6.65 1.02 -3.13
N LEU A 98 -6.86 -0.29 -3.06
CA LEU A 98 -7.94 -0.97 -3.78
C LEU A 98 -9.30 -0.39 -3.41
N ILE A 99 -9.59 -0.25 -2.11
CA ILE A 99 -10.86 0.35 -1.66
C ILE A 99 -11.00 1.76 -2.20
N LYS A 100 -9.94 2.58 -2.12
CA LYS A 100 -9.95 3.93 -2.68
C LYS A 100 -10.26 3.92 -4.18
N HIS A 101 -9.55 3.12 -4.96
CA HIS A 101 -9.73 3.01 -6.41
C HIS A 101 -11.17 2.65 -6.79
N ILE A 102 -11.78 1.67 -6.10
CA ILE A 102 -13.17 1.26 -6.36
C ILE A 102 -14.17 2.34 -5.92
N LEU A 103 -13.92 3.06 -4.83
CA LEU A 103 -14.79 4.15 -4.36
C LEU A 103 -14.70 5.41 -5.23
N ASP A 104 -13.54 5.68 -5.83
CA ASP A 104 -13.34 6.79 -6.77
C ASP A 104 -14.09 6.56 -8.10
N LYS A 105 -14.56 5.34 -8.34
CA LYS A 105 -15.34 4.93 -9.53
C LYS A 105 -14.65 5.28 -10.85
N SER A 106 -13.34 5.16 -10.90
CA SER A 106 -12.54 5.49 -12.10
C SER A 106 -12.69 4.48 -13.25
N GLY A 107 -13.30 3.33 -12.98
CA GLY A 107 -13.30 2.21 -13.93
C GLY A 107 -11.89 1.78 -14.30
N THR A 108 -11.75 1.22 -15.50
CA THR A 108 -10.46 0.83 -16.10
C THR A 108 -10.16 1.66 -17.36
N PRO A 109 -8.93 1.67 -17.89
CA PRO A 109 -8.61 2.36 -19.14
C PRO A 109 -9.49 1.98 -20.33
N LYS A 110 -9.85 0.70 -20.51
CA LYS A 110 -10.75 0.26 -21.59
C LYS A 110 -12.21 0.56 -21.29
N ARG A 111 -12.62 0.55 -20.00
CA ARG A 111 -14.00 0.76 -19.56
C ARG A 111 -14.07 1.77 -18.41
N PRO A 112 -13.82 3.06 -18.68
CA PRO A 112 -13.77 4.09 -17.63
C PRO A 112 -15.14 4.34 -16.98
N GLU A 113 -16.22 4.03 -17.68
CA GLU A 113 -17.60 4.22 -17.21
C GLU A 113 -18.07 3.09 -16.26
N VAL A 114 -17.30 2.00 -16.12
CA VAL A 114 -17.72 0.80 -15.40
C VAL A 114 -16.68 0.42 -14.36
N THR A 115 -17.05 0.53 -13.09
CA THR A 115 -16.24 0.02 -11.98
C THR A 115 -16.77 -1.35 -11.54
N PRO A 116 -15.94 -2.42 -11.56
CA PRO A 116 -16.38 -3.74 -11.14
C PRO A 116 -16.66 -3.79 -9.63
N SER A 117 -17.55 -4.69 -9.22
CA SER A 117 -17.66 -5.06 -7.80
C SER A 117 -16.50 -5.97 -7.41
N VAL A 118 -15.98 -5.78 -6.21
CA VAL A 118 -14.77 -6.45 -5.74
C VAL A 118 -14.97 -7.01 -4.33
N TYR A 119 -14.51 -8.24 -4.12
CA TYR A 119 -14.43 -8.89 -2.82
C TYR A 119 -12.97 -9.08 -2.43
N ILE A 120 -12.61 -8.57 -1.25
CA ILE A 120 -11.27 -8.71 -0.69
C ILE A 120 -11.10 -10.14 -0.17
N TYR A 121 -10.03 -10.78 -0.61
CA TYR A 121 -9.53 -12.05 -0.10
C TYR A 121 -8.43 -11.75 0.93
N GLU A 122 -8.63 -12.01 2.22
CA GLU A 122 -9.85 -12.57 2.84
C GLU A 122 -10.10 -12.00 4.22
N LEU A 123 -11.16 -12.46 4.90
CA LEU A 123 -11.50 -11.90 6.20
C LEU A 123 -10.50 -12.29 7.28
N MET A 124 -10.12 -13.57 7.37
CA MET A 124 -9.32 -14.12 8.47
C MET A 124 -8.08 -14.83 7.93
N ASN A 125 -6.96 -14.74 8.66
CA ASN A 125 -5.81 -15.60 8.44
C ASN A 125 -6.20 -17.07 8.66
N GLU A 126 -5.97 -17.90 7.64
CA GLU A 126 -6.23 -19.34 7.65
C GLU A 126 -4.98 -20.13 8.11
N ASP A 127 -4.74 -20.19 9.41
CA ASP A 127 -3.52 -20.77 10.03
C ASP A 127 -3.23 -22.24 9.70
N LEU A 128 -4.22 -22.98 9.19
CA LEU A 128 -4.07 -24.37 8.74
C LEU A 128 -3.63 -24.52 7.28
N ARG A 129 -3.47 -23.43 6.51
CA ARG A 129 -2.93 -23.49 5.16
C ARG A 129 -1.41 -23.64 5.19
N THR A 130 -0.90 -24.58 4.42
CA THR A 130 0.44 -25.13 4.66
C THR A 130 1.52 -24.66 3.68
N SER A 131 1.18 -24.28 2.44
CA SER A 131 2.17 -23.83 1.45
C SER A 131 1.50 -23.13 0.24
N PRO A 132 2.09 -22.05 -0.30
CA PRO A 132 3.23 -21.30 0.25
C PRO A 132 2.95 -20.65 1.61
N ALA A 133 3.99 -20.15 2.29
CA ALA A 133 3.86 -19.61 3.65
C ALA A 133 2.88 -18.42 3.73
N SER A 134 2.73 -17.69 2.62
CA SER A 134 1.72 -16.64 2.47
C SER A 134 0.28 -17.10 2.58
N GLU A 135 -0.04 -18.35 2.23
CA GLU A 135 -1.42 -18.85 2.19
C GLU A 135 -2.14 -18.77 3.53
N ALA A 136 -1.40 -18.80 4.64
CA ALA A 136 -1.98 -18.65 5.97
C ALA A 136 -2.18 -17.19 6.41
N ASN A 137 -1.85 -16.20 5.57
CA ASN A 137 -1.63 -14.81 5.99
C ASN A 137 -2.30 -13.75 5.08
N TRP A 138 -3.37 -14.10 4.36
CA TRP A 138 -4.13 -13.19 3.48
C TRP A 138 -5.23 -12.37 4.20
N GLY A 139 -5.52 -12.72 5.45
CA GLY A 139 -6.61 -12.14 6.21
C GLY A 139 -6.42 -10.68 6.55
N LEU A 140 -7.53 -9.94 6.59
CA LEU A 140 -7.62 -8.63 7.24
C LEU A 140 -7.52 -8.76 8.78
N PHE A 141 -7.90 -9.92 9.33
CA PHE A 141 -7.89 -10.22 10.75
C PHE A 141 -7.13 -11.53 11.06
N TYR A 142 -6.56 -11.61 12.25
CA TYR A 142 -6.13 -12.87 12.83
C TYR A 142 -7.33 -13.72 13.25
N GLY A 143 -7.16 -15.04 13.40
CA GLY A 143 -8.25 -15.95 13.80
C GLY A 143 -8.90 -15.66 15.16
N ASN A 144 -8.27 -14.83 16.00
CA ASN A 144 -8.84 -14.32 17.25
C ASN A 144 -9.71 -13.04 17.07
N GLY A 145 -9.87 -12.55 15.83
CA GLY A 145 -10.62 -11.35 15.48
C GLY A 145 -9.86 -10.02 15.65
N THR A 146 -8.58 -10.03 16.06
CA THR A 146 -7.78 -8.79 16.06
C THR A 146 -7.34 -8.44 14.63
N PRO A 147 -7.38 -7.16 14.22
CA PRO A 147 -6.93 -6.77 12.88
C PRO A 147 -5.45 -7.06 12.68
N VAL A 148 -5.05 -7.50 11.49
CA VAL A 148 -3.64 -7.66 11.11
C VAL A 148 -3.00 -6.30 10.84
N TYR A 149 -3.75 -5.41 10.19
CA TYR A 149 -3.41 -4.01 9.91
C TYR A 149 -4.70 -3.18 9.86
N LEU A 150 -4.55 -1.85 9.89
CA LEU A 150 -5.66 -0.92 9.86
C LEU A 150 -5.88 -0.44 8.43
N LEU A 151 -7.10 -0.61 7.89
CA LEU A 151 -7.42 -0.16 6.53
C LEU A 151 -7.66 1.35 6.48
N HIS A 152 -7.06 2.00 5.51
CA HIS A 152 -7.21 3.42 5.22
C HIS A 152 -8.24 3.62 4.09
N VAL A 153 -9.41 4.18 4.42
CA VAL A 153 -10.48 4.40 3.44
C VAL A 153 -10.63 5.89 3.17
N SER A 154 -10.49 6.28 1.89
CA SER A 154 -10.59 7.66 1.45
C SER A 154 -11.89 8.31 1.95
N GLY A 155 -11.77 9.46 2.61
CA GLY A 155 -12.90 10.22 3.16
C GLY A 155 -13.60 9.61 4.40
N SER A 156 -13.18 8.42 4.87
CA SER A 156 -13.81 7.72 6.01
C SER A 156 -12.90 7.59 7.24
N GLY A 157 -11.65 8.08 7.16
CA GLY A 157 -10.64 7.78 8.18
C GLY A 157 -10.25 6.30 8.13
N ALA A 158 -9.63 5.78 9.19
CA ALA A 158 -9.33 4.35 9.30
C ALA A 158 -10.63 3.55 9.47
N PHE A 159 -10.96 2.70 8.50
CA PHE A 159 -12.05 1.75 8.62
C PHE A 159 -11.53 0.52 9.39
N MET A 160 -12.26 0.07 10.41
CA MET A 160 -11.88 -0.98 11.39
C MET A 160 -11.06 -0.54 12.62
N ALA A 161 -11.14 0.74 13.00
CA ALA A 161 -10.69 1.16 14.33
C ALA A 161 -11.59 0.58 15.44
N ASN A 162 -11.12 -0.48 16.10
CA ASN A 162 -11.17 -0.52 17.56
C ASN A 162 -9.86 0.06 18.13
N ASP A 163 -9.41 1.19 17.57
CA ASP A 163 -8.40 2.01 18.20
C ASP A 163 -9.11 3.09 19.03
N THR A 164 -9.31 2.80 20.32
CA THR A 164 -9.75 3.82 21.28
C THR A 164 -8.66 4.85 21.58
N THR A 165 -7.45 4.75 20.99
CA THR A 165 -6.31 5.62 21.28
C THR A 165 -6.13 6.76 20.28
N ASN A 166 -6.74 6.68 19.09
CA ASN A 166 -6.66 7.69 18.03
C ASN A 166 -5.18 8.06 17.73
N LYS A 167 -4.26 7.10 17.77
CA LYS A 167 -2.80 7.36 17.65
C LYS A 167 -2.31 7.01 16.25
N THR A 168 -2.07 8.04 15.45
CA THR A 168 -1.31 7.95 14.21
C THR A 168 0.08 8.54 14.42
N PHE A 169 1.05 8.06 13.65
CA PHE A 169 2.43 8.51 13.63
C PHE A 169 2.84 8.97 12.23
N CYS A 170 3.94 9.72 12.12
CA CYS A 170 4.52 10.08 10.83
C CYS A 170 5.92 9.49 10.70
N VAL A 171 6.14 8.62 9.71
CA VAL A 171 7.40 7.88 9.55
C VAL A 171 8.01 8.10 8.17
N SER A 172 9.30 7.82 8.02
CA SER A 172 9.97 7.90 6.72
C SER A 172 9.48 6.81 5.77
N MET A 173 9.27 7.16 4.49
CA MET A 173 8.89 6.20 3.47
C MET A 173 10.05 5.25 3.11
N ASP A 174 9.74 3.98 2.91
CA ASP A 174 10.71 3.00 2.41
C ASP A 174 11.20 3.36 1.01
N GLY A 175 12.52 3.33 0.82
CA GLY A 175 13.15 3.65 -0.47
C GLY A 175 13.22 5.15 -0.80
N ALA A 176 12.86 6.04 0.15
CA ALA A 176 13.06 7.47 -0.02
C ALA A 176 14.53 7.83 -0.30
N ASP A 177 14.75 8.81 -1.18
CA ASP A 177 16.10 9.29 -1.48
C ASP A 177 16.77 9.83 -0.20
N THR A 178 17.92 9.27 0.16
CA THR A 178 18.61 9.59 1.42
C THR A 178 18.95 11.08 1.54
N LYS A 179 19.20 11.80 0.45
CA LYS A 179 19.51 13.25 0.50
C LYS A 179 18.25 14.06 0.76
N LEU A 180 17.14 13.72 0.12
CA LEU A 180 15.84 14.33 0.41
C LEU A 180 15.40 14.04 1.85
N LEU A 181 15.62 12.82 2.30
CA LEU A 181 15.32 12.41 3.67
C LEU A 181 16.17 13.16 4.70
N GLN A 182 17.47 13.33 4.44
CA GLN A 182 18.35 14.14 5.27
C GLN A 182 17.92 15.61 5.30
N ALA A 183 17.61 16.20 4.15
CA ALA A 183 17.14 17.59 4.08
C ALA A 183 15.82 17.79 4.83
N ALA A 184 14.90 16.83 4.75
CA ALA A 184 13.65 16.83 5.50
C ALA A 184 13.87 16.67 7.01
N LEU A 185 14.81 15.79 7.43
CA LEU A 185 15.21 15.64 8.83
C LEU A 185 15.82 16.94 9.38
N ASP A 186 16.75 17.55 8.64
CA ASP A 186 17.39 18.82 9.02
C ASP A 186 16.33 19.93 9.16
N TRP A 187 15.34 19.95 8.25
CA TRP A 187 14.23 20.89 8.34
C TRP A 187 13.35 20.62 9.57
N ALA A 188 12.98 19.35 9.82
CA ALA A 188 12.14 18.96 10.95
C ALA A 188 12.77 19.39 12.28
N CYS A 189 14.05 19.10 12.48
CA CYS A 189 14.78 19.46 13.70
C CYS A 189 15.12 20.95 13.81
N GLY A 190 15.23 21.66 12.68
CA GLY A 190 15.51 23.09 12.62
C GLY A 190 14.23 23.92 12.53
N PRO A 191 13.86 24.46 11.34
CA PRO A 191 12.66 25.26 11.15
C PRO A 191 11.33 24.63 11.60
N GLY A 192 11.18 23.31 11.48
CA GLY A 192 9.98 22.59 11.93
C GLY A 192 9.88 22.50 13.46
N HIS A 193 10.99 22.71 14.18
CA HIS A 193 11.05 22.68 15.63
C HIS A 193 10.49 21.37 16.23
N ALA A 194 10.75 20.23 15.58
CA ALA A 194 10.55 18.90 16.13
C ALA A 194 11.49 18.67 17.32
N ASN A 195 11.11 17.80 18.26
CA ASN A 195 11.99 17.46 19.37
C ASN A 195 12.99 16.39 18.95
N CYS A 196 14.17 16.81 18.48
CA CYS A 196 15.24 15.90 18.05
C CYS A 196 16.26 15.58 19.16
N SER A 197 15.93 15.80 20.44
CA SER A 197 16.86 15.50 21.54
C SER A 197 17.09 13.99 21.69
N ALA A 198 16.05 13.18 21.55
CA ALA A 198 16.14 11.73 21.79
C ALA A 198 16.95 10.96 20.73
N ILE A 199 17.20 11.59 19.57
CA ILE A 199 18.00 11.02 18.47
C ILE A 199 19.45 11.53 18.48
N GLN A 200 19.90 12.20 19.54
CA GLN A 200 21.29 12.64 19.68
C GLN A 200 22.19 11.51 20.19
N PRO A 201 23.51 11.54 19.92
CA PRO A 201 24.43 10.52 20.40
C PRO A 201 24.31 10.28 21.92
N GLY A 202 24.03 9.03 22.30
CA GLY A 202 23.88 8.61 23.70
C GLY A 202 22.45 8.64 24.25
N GLU A 203 21.48 9.06 23.44
CA GLU A 203 20.07 9.13 23.84
C GLU A 203 19.28 7.89 23.40
N VAL A 204 18.06 7.74 23.95
CA VAL A 204 17.26 6.51 23.88
C VAL A 204 16.79 6.12 22.47
N CYS A 205 16.69 7.06 21.53
CA CYS A 205 16.26 6.84 20.15
C CYS A 205 17.40 7.07 19.15
N TYR A 206 18.66 7.05 19.60
CA TYR A 206 19.81 7.19 18.72
C TYR A 206 20.04 5.96 17.84
N ASP A 207 19.79 4.76 18.38
CA ASP A 207 20.00 3.51 17.65
C ASP A 207 18.68 2.96 17.07
N PRO A 208 18.69 2.48 15.82
CA PRO A 208 19.84 2.41 14.92
C PRO A 208 20.24 3.78 14.35
N ASN A 209 21.54 4.06 14.34
CA ASN A 209 22.11 5.31 13.83
C ASN A 209 22.07 5.39 12.30
N THR A 210 20.87 5.60 11.74
CA THR A 210 20.65 5.84 10.32
C THR A 210 19.68 7.00 10.11
N VAL A 211 19.87 7.71 8.98
CA VAL A 211 19.01 8.84 8.59
C VAL A 211 17.54 8.47 8.58
N LYS A 212 17.20 7.24 8.16
CA LYS A 212 15.81 6.76 8.09
C LYS A 212 15.12 6.73 9.45
N HIS A 213 15.77 6.14 10.45
CA HIS A 213 15.15 6.00 11.78
C HIS A 213 15.11 7.33 12.51
N HIS A 214 16.19 8.13 12.40
CA HIS A 214 16.21 9.49 12.94
C HIS A 214 15.15 10.40 12.29
N ALA A 215 14.99 10.30 10.96
CA ALA A 215 13.93 11.01 10.24
C ALA A 215 12.54 10.58 10.69
N SER A 216 12.29 9.27 10.85
CA SER A 216 11.00 8.77 11.32
C SER A 216 10.64 9.34 12.69
N TYR A 217 11.57 9.34 13.64
CA TYR A 217 11.35 9.94 14.95
C TYR A 217 11.10 11.45 14.87
N ALA A 218 11.89 12.18 14.07
CA ALA A 218 11.75 13.63 13.92
C ALA A 218 10.43 14.02 13.24
N PHE A 219 10.02 13.26 12.21
CA PHE A 219 8.77 13.46 11.49
C PHE A 219 7.57 13.22 12.40
N ASP A 220 7.60 12.15 13.20
CA ASP A 220 6.53 11.90 14.15
C ASP A 220 6.47 13.00 15.22
N SER A 221 7.61 13.38 15.79
CA SER A 221 7.65 14.46 16.78
C SER A 221 7.03 15.76 16.27
N TYR A 222 7.30 16.13 15.01
CA TYR A 222 6.66 17.26 14.34
C TYR A 222 5.16 17.04 14.15
N TYR A 223 4.78 15.91 13.58
CA TYR A 223 3.39 15.54 13.29
C TYR A 223 2.49 15.56 14.53
N GLN A 224 2.97 15.01 15.65
CA GLN A 224 2.26 15.05 16.94
C GLN A 224 2.10 16.48 17.45
N LYS A 225 3.18 17.28 17.36
CA LYS A 225 3.19 18.67 17.82
C LYS A 225 2.21 19.55 17.06
N GLU A 226 2.11 19.36 15.74
CA GLU A 226 1.17 20.08 14.88
C GLU A 226 -0.28 19.58 15.00
N GLY A 227 -0.55 18.66 15.94
CA GLY A 227 -1.91 18.15 16.18
C GLY A 227 -2.42 17.24 15.06
N ARG A 228 -1.51 16.60 14.33
CA ARG A 228 -1.83 15.59 13.29
C ARG A 228 -2.66 16.13 12.14
N VAL A 229 -2.57 17.43 11.88
CA VAL A 229 -3.32 18.10 10.80
C VAL A 229 -2.90 17.59 9.43
N SER A 230 -3.83 17.62 8.47
CA SER A 230 -3.54 17.21 7.09
C SER A 230 -2.37 18.01 6.51
N GLY A 231 -1.40 17.33 5.89
CA GLY A 231 -0.18 17.92 5.33
C GLY A 231 1.00 18.03 6.31
N SER A 232 0.80 17.82 7.62
CA SER A 232 1.92 17.82 8.59
C SER A 232 2.84 16.59 8.51
N CYS A 233 2.48 15.59 7.68
CA CYS A 233 3.28 14.40 7.38
C CYS A 233 3.64 14.29 5.89
N ASP A 234 3.92 15.42 5.23
CA ASP A 234 4.28 15.42 3.81
C ASP A 234 5.80 15.34 3.60
N PHE A 235 6.56 16.25 4.23
CA PHE A 235 8.02 16.33 4.12
C PHE A 235 8.57 16.26 2.68
N ASN A 236 7.85 16.84 1.70
CA ASN A 236 8.14 16.74 0.27
C ASN A 236 8.05 15.30 -0.26
N GLY A 237 7.10 14.51 0.24
CA GLY A 237 6.78 13.16 -0.22
C GLY A 237 7.71 12.06 0.28
N VAL A 238 8.60 12.34 1.24
CA VAL A 238 9.50 11.32 1.83
C VAL A 238 8.99 10.73 3.15
N ALA A 239 7.80 11.15 3.58
CA ALA A 239 7.15 10.65 4.79
C ALA A 239 5.76 10.09 4.48
N ILE A 240 5.26 9.26 5.40
CA ILE A 240 3.94 8.67 5.32
C ILE A 240 3.36 8.51 6.72
N ILE A 241 2.03 8.64 6.82
CA ILE A 241 1.33 8.36 8.07
C ILE A 241 1.38 6.85 8.31
N SER A 242 1.81 6.47 9.50
CA SER A 242 1.86 5.10 9.98
C SER A 242 1.02 4.95 11.25
N THR A 243 0.70 3.71 11.60
CA THR A 243 0.08 3.36 12.87
C THR A 243 1.05 2.61 13.79
N THR A 244 2.27 2.38 13.29
CA THR A 244 3.40 1.83 14.05
C THR A 244 4.23 2.99 14.60
N ASP A 245 4.48 2.95 15.91
CA ASP A 245 5.35 3.88 16.62
C ASP A 245 6.80 3.73 16.10
N PRO A 246 7.45 4.80 15.60
CA PRO A 246 8.77 4.76 14.98
C PRO A 246 9.97 4.49 15.91
#